data_AF-A0A328VIR3-F1
#
_entry.id   AF-A0A328VIR3-F1
#
_cell.length_a   1.000
_cell.length_b   1.000
_cell.length_c   1.000
_cell.angle_alpha   90.00
_cell.angle_beta   90.00
_cell.angle_gamma   90.00
#
_symmetry.space_group_name_H-M   'P 1'
#
loop_
_entity.id
_entity.type
_entity.pdbx_description
1 polymer ?
#
loop_
_entity_poly.entity_id
_entity_poly.type
_entity_poly.pdbx_seq_one_letter_code
_entity_poly.pdbx_strand_id
1 'polypeptide(L)'
;MSLQPLLQSLLSVGTSLLAFIPRLVNGLIVLLVGYLLSWLVRWLLRFLFRQMRLEVLFERIGLRRSLAALGIRIPLSELLAQLVFFFLLLSFSIQAVELMGLTPVAALLQAVLLFLPRAISAALLLLLGSLLARLLGNTVTAVARNVNITYASALGRLIEYTVVAFLCVLALATLGVETTLLTTSLTIIVAAAGLAIALTFAFGTREVARHVIAGYYVRQQFRRGQRLTLGDYSGTLQMTSGAYTTLEIQTEDGSRRLLALPNALLLQGVTISEEPPPARTATPAPPGPGEAPAAGQAPSPSAPEGEQGPEPAPGPGSDQS
;
A
#
# COMPACT_ATOMS: atom_id res chain seq x y z
N MET A 1 17.80 17.11 -75.28
CA MET A 1 17.06 17.01 -74.01
C MET A 1 15.66 17.55 -74.25
N SER A 2 14.63 16.70 -74.17
CA SER A 2 13.24 17.13 -74.41
C SER A 2 12.77 18.02 -73.25
N LEU A 3 12.22 19.20 -73.55
CA LEU A 3 11.66 20.15 -72.56
C LEU A 3 10.25 19.77 -72.10
N GLN A 4 9.69 18.68 -72.63
CA GLN A 4 8.36 18.18 -72.28
C GLN A 4 8.15 17.89 -70.78
N PRO A 5 9.12 17.33 -70.02
CA PRO A 5 8.94 17.10 -68.59
C PRO A 5 8.79 18.41 -67.79
N LEU A 6 9.48 19.48 -68.23
CA LEU A 6 9.41 20.80 -67.58
C LEU A 6 8.06 21.46 -67.84
N LEU A 7 7.54 21.37 -69.07
CA LEU A 7 6.22 21.89 -69.41
C LEU A 7 5.10 21.13 -68.67
N GLN A 8 5.20 19.80 -68.58
CA GLN A 8 4.24 19.00 -67.80
C GLN A 8 4.28 19.34 -66.30
N SER A 9 5.47 19.60 -65.75
CA SER A 9 5.62 20.01 -64.35
C SER A 9 5.03 21.40 -64.09
N LEU A 10 5.20 22.34 -65.04
CA LEU A 10 4.64 23.68 -64.92
C LEU A 10 3.10 23.68 -65.04
N LEU A 11 2.57 22.87 -65.96
CA LEU A 11 1.13 22.68 -66.15
C LEU A 11 0.46 21.96 -64.97
N SER A 12 1.14 20.98 -64.35
CA SER A 12 0.62 20.28 -63.17
C SER A 12 0.56 21.19 -61.93
N VAL A 13 1.54 22.08 -61.76
CA VAL A 13 1.50 23.11 -60.70
C VAL A 13 0.36 24.10 -60.96
N GLY A 14 0.22 24.61 -62.20
CA GLY A 14 -0.85 25.56 -62.55
C GLY A 14 -2.25 24.99 -62.31
N THR A 15 -2.49 23.74 -62.71
CA THR A 15 -3.77 23.04 -62.47
C THR A 15 -4.01 22.76 -60.98
N SER A 16 -2.96 22.45 -60.22
CA SER A 16 -3.05 22.27 -58.75
C SER A 16 -3.42 23.58 -58.04
N LEU A 17 -2.89 24.72 -58.47
CA LEU A 17 -3.25 26.03 -57.91
C LEU A 17 -4.70 26.40 -58.23
N LEU A 18 -5.17 26.10 -59.43
CA LEU A 18 -6.56 26.38 -59.82
C LEU A 18 -7.55 25.49 -59.03
N ALA A 19 -7.19 24.24 -58.77
CA ALA A 19 -7.98 23.32 -57.94
C ALA A 19 -7.92 23.66 -56.44
N PHE A 20 -6.93 24.43 -55.98
CA PHE A 20 -6.81 24.87 -54.59
C PHE A 20 -7.83 25.97 -54.23
N ILE A 21 -8.18 26.86 -55.18
CA ILE A 21 -9.16 27.94 -54.95
C ILE A 21 -10.50 27.42 -54.43
N PRO A 22 -11.20 26.48 -55.11
CA PRO A 22 -12.48 25.97 -54.62
C PRO A 22 -12.35 25.20 -53.29
N ARG A 23 -11.24 24.48 -53.09
CA ARG A 23 -10.95 23.79 -51.82
C ARG A 23 -10.78 24.78 -50.66
N LEU A 24 -10.08 25.88 -50.90
CA LEU A 24 -9.89 26.95 -49.92
C LEU A 24 -11.21 27.59 -49.54
N VAL A 25 -12.07 27.88 -50.52
CA VAL A 25 -13.41 28.44 -50.27
C VAL A 25 -14.27 27.46 -49.47
N ASN A 26 -14.31 26.18 -49.84
CA ASN A 26 -15.08 25.16 -49.11
C ASN A 26 -14.62 25.03 -47.66
N GLY A 27 -13.32 24.96 -47.41
CA GLY A 27 -12.78 24.92 -46.06
C GLY A 27 -13.11 26.18 -45.27
N LEU A 28 -13.04 27.36 -45.90
CA LEU A 28 -13.36 28.63 -45.25
C LEU A 28 -14.84 28.72 -44.85
N ILE A 29 -15.75 28.20 -45.67
CA ILE A 29 -17.18 28.09 -45.35
C ILE A 29 -17.38 27.21 -44.12
N VAL A 30 -16.76 26.03 -44.08
CA VAL A 30 -16.85 25.11 -42.93
C VAL A 30 -16.27 25.75 -41.67
N LEU A 31 -15.15 26.46 -41.77
CA LEU A 31 -14.55 27.18 -40.65
C LEU A 31 -15.49 28.25 -40.10
N LEU A 32 -16.15 29.02 -40.98
CA LEU A 32 -17.09 30.06 -40.59
C LEU A 32 -18.33 29.48 -39.88
N VAL A 33 -18.90 28.42 -40.45
CA VAL A 33 -20.03 27.69 -39.85
C VAL A 33 -19.63 27.09 -38.50
N GLY A 34 -18.46 26.47 -38.44
CA GLY A 34 -17.93 25.87 -37.22
C GLY A 34 -17.69 26.90 -36.11
N TYR A 35 -17.15 28.07 -36.45
CA TYR A 35 -16.99 29.18 -35.51
C TYR A 35 -18.34 29.66 -34.97
N LEU A 36 -19.33 29.84 -35.85
CA LEU A 36 -20.67 30.30 -35.46
C LEU A 36 -21.38 29.29 -34.56
N LEU A 37 -21.29 28.00 -34.90
CA LEU A 37 -21.86 26.92 -34.09
C LEU A 37 -21.17 26.81 -32.73
N SER A 38 -19.83 26.89 -32.71
CA SER A 38 -19.05 26.86 -31.46
C SER A 38 -19.42 28.03 -30.55
N TRP A 39 -19.54 29.24 -31.13
CA TRP A 39 -19.98 30.44 -30.42
C TRP A 39 -21.38 30.27 -29.80
N LEU A 40 -22.33 29.72 -30.58
CA LEU A 40 -23.68 29.42 -30.11
C LEU A 40 -23.68 28.42 -28.95
N VAL A 41 -22.92 27.33 -29.07
CA VAL A 41 -22.78 26.32 -28.01
C VAL A 41 -22.17 26.93 -26.76
N ARG A 42 -21.13 27.76 -26.87
CA ARG A 42 -20.54 28.47 -25.72
C ARG A 42 -21.54 29.40 -25.04
N TRP A 43 -22.36 30.09 -25.82
CA TRP A 43 -23.42 30.93 -25.29
C TRP A 43 -24.46 30.10 -24.54
N LEU A 44 -24.92 28.99 -25.13
CA LEU A 44 -25.90 28.09 -24.53
C LEU A 44 -25.38 27.42 -23.25
N LEU A 45 -24.14 26.93 -23.25
CA LEU A 45 -23.51 26.34 -22.06
C LEU A 45 -23.42 27.37 -20.93
N ARG A 46 -22.95 28.59 -21.21
CA ARG A 46 -22.88 29.65 -20.19
C ARG A 46 -24.26 30.01 -19.65
N PHE A 47 -25.29 29.98 -20.49
CA PHE A 47 -26.68 30.18 -20.06
C PHE A 47 -27.16 29.05 -19.15
N LEU A 48 -26.91 27.79 -19.52
CA LEU A 48 -27.32 26.61 -18.76
C LEU A 48 -26.60 26.51 -17.40
N PHE A 49 -25.29 26.77 -17.40
CA PHE A 49 -24.48 26.73 -16.17
C PHE A 49 -24.84 27.84 -15.19
N ARG A 50 -25.32 28.99 -15.65
CA ARG A 50 -25.82 30.04 -14.75
C ARG A 50 -27.12 29.65 -14.05
N GLN A 51 -27.91 28.75 -14.62
CA GLN A 51 -29.11 28.23 -13.97
C GLN A 51 -28.81 27.12 -12.95
N MET A 52 -27.74 26.36 -13.15
CA MET A 52 -27.33 25.32 -12.20
C MET A 52 -26.45 25.92 -11.09
N ARG A 53 -26.95 25.97 -9.85
CA ARG A 53 -26.21 26.40 -8.64
C ARG A 53 -25.11 25.41 -8.25
N LEU A 54 -24.15 25.18 -9.14
CA LEU A 54 -23.01 24.30 -8.90
C LEU A 54 -22.09 24.84 -7.80
N GLU A 55 -22.14 26.15 -7.50
CA GLU A 55 -21.39 26.78 -6.40
C GLU A 55 -21.53 26.04 -5.05
N VAL A 56 -22.68 25.43 -4.77
CA VAL A 56 -22.95 24.76 -3.48
C VAL A 56 -22.28 23.39 -3.37
N LEU A 57 -22.15 22.63 -4.46
CA LEU A 57 -21.46 21.34 -4.44
C LEU A 57 -19.94 21.51 -4.26
N PHE A 58 -19.37 22.56 -4.84
CA PHE A 58 -17.91 22.74 -4.86
C PHE A 58 -17.33 23.33 -3.57
N GLU A 59 -18.12 24.05 -2.77
CA GLU A 59 -17.71 24.49 -1.42
C GLU A 59 -17.53 23.32 -0.45
N ARG A 60 -18.31 22.23 -0.60
CA ARG A 60 -18.18 21.03 0.24
C ARG A 60 -16.93 20.20 -0.04
N ILE A 61 -16.38 20.25 -1.25
CA ILE A 61 -15.25 19.38 -1.66
C ILE A 61 -13.89 20.03 -1.35
N GLY A 62 -13.85 21.27 -0.87
CA GLY A 62 -12.59 21.93 -0.49
C GLY A 62 -11.65 22.27 -1.67
N LEU A 63 -12.07 21.99 -2.92
CA LEU A 63 -11.32 22.27 -4.15
C LEU A 63 -10.96 23.75 -4.30
N ARG A 64 -11.73 24.67 -3.69
CA ARG A 64 -11.42 26.10 -3.71
C ARG A 64 -10.03 26.42 -3.16
N ARG A 65 -9.55 25.72 -2.12
CA ARG A 65 -8.21 25.98 -1.55
C ARG A 65 -7.10 25.49 -2.47
N SER A 66 -7.29 24.34 -3.13
CA SER A 66 -6.31 23.79 -4.07
C SER A 66 -6.26 24.53 -5.40
N LEU A 67 -7.40 25.01 -5.93
CA LEU A 67 -7.46 25.83 -7.14
C LEU A 67 -6.98 27.28 -6.88
N ALA A 68 -7.28 27.84 -5.70
CA ALA A 68 -6.76 29.15 -5.31
C ALA A 68 -5.25 29.14 -5.09
N ALA A 69 -4.67 28.04 -4.61
CA ALA A 69 -3.23 27.86 -4.52
C ALA A 69 -2.54 27.87 -5.90
N LEU A 70 -3.27 27.61 -6.98
CA LEU A 70 -2.82 27.68 -8.37
C LEU A 70 -3.11 29.03 -9.04
N GLY A 71 -3.68 30.01 -8.32
CA GLY A 71 -3.99 31.35 -8.86
C GLY A 71 -5.19 31.41 -9.81
N ILE A 72 -5.95 30.31 -9.98
CA ILE A 72 -7.06 30.22 -10.92
C ILE A 72 -8.33 30.79 -10.26
N ARG A 73 -8.70 32.02 -10.63
CA ARG A 73 -9.92 32.72 -10.14
C ARG A 73 -11.16 32.52 -11.02
N ILE A 74 -11.05 31.69 -12.07
CA ILE A 74 -12.12 31.50 -13.06
C ILE A 74 -13.09 30.43 -12.54
N PRO A 75 -14.41 30.64 -12.60
CA PRO A 75 -15.39 29.62 -12.21
C PRO A 75 -15.31 28.40 -13.13
N LEU A 76 -15.45 27.20 -12.56
CA LEU A 76 -15.28 25.93 -13.28
C LEU A 76 -16.28 25.76 -14.44
N SER A 77 -17.46 26.34 -14.31
CA SER A 77 -18.48 26.40 -15.38
C SER A 77 -17.99 27.16 -16.62
N GLU A 78 -17.26 28.25 -16.41
CA GLU A 78 -16.69 29.04 -17.50
C GLU A 78 -15.49 28.33 -18.12
N LEU A 79 -14.67 27.65 -17.32
CA LEU A 79 -13.60 26.78 -17.83
C LEU A 79 -14.16 25.65 -18.70
N LEU A 80 -15.23 25.00 -18.26
CA LEU A 80 -15.84 23.90 -19.00
C LEU A 80 -16.52 24.38 -20.29
N ALA A 81 -17.24 25.51 -20.25
CA ALA A 81 -17.81 26.12 -21.45
C ALA A 81 -16.73 26.58 -22.45
N GLN A 82 -15.62 27.14 -21.95
CA GLN A 82 -14.47 27.52 -22.76
C GLN A 82 -13.79 26.30 -23.38
N LEU A 83 -13.69 25.20 -22.64
CA LEU A 83 -13.11 23.95 -23.11
C LEU A 83 -13.94 23.33 -24.24
N VAL A 84 -15.26 23.22 -24.06
CA VAL A 84 -16.17 22.71 -25.09
C VAL A 84 -16.12 23.58 -26.35
N PHE A 85 -16.10 24.91 -26.18
CA PHE A 85 -15.91 25.85 -27.29
C PHE A 85 -14.63 25.54 -28.07
N PHE A 86 -13.51 25.39 -27.36
CA PHE A 86 -12.21 25.13 -27.99
C PHE A 86 -12.21 23.76 -28.70
N PHE A 87 -12.82 22.74 -28.10
CA PHE A 87 -12.92 21.40 -28.67
C PHE A 87 -13.72 21.40 -29.98
N LEU A 88 -14.88 22.05 -29.98
CA LEU A 88 -15.71 22.20 -31.19
C LEU A 88 -15.00 23.03 -32.26
N LEU A 89 -14.45 24.19 -31.89
CA LEU A 89 -13.73 25.06 -32.82
C LEU A 89 -12.57 24.33 -33.49
N LEU A 90 -11.80 23.57 -32.71
CA LEU A 90 -10.65 22.81 -33.21
C LEU A 90 -11.12 21.64 -34.09
N SER A 91 -12.21 20.96 -33.74
CA SER A 91 -12.80 19.90 -34.56
C SER A 91 -13.25 20.40 -35.93
N PHE A 92 -13.97 21.54 -35.99
CA PHE A 92 -14.33 22.17 -37.26
C PHE A 92 -13.11 22.71 -38.01
N SER A 93 -12.10 23.21 -37.30
CA SER A 93 -10.85 23.66 -37.93
C SER A 93 -10.10 22.52 -38.60
N ILE A 94 -10.06 21.32 -38.00
CA ILE A 94 -9.47 20.12 -38.61
C ILE A 94 -10.19 19.81 -39.93
N GLN A 95 -11.54 19.74 -39.90
CA GLN A 95 -12.32 19.47 -41.10
C GLN A 95 -12.13 20.54 -42.18
N ALA A 96 -12.09 21.82 -41.79
CA ALA A 96 -11.83 22.91 -42.71
C ALA A 96 -10.47 22.75 -43.40
N VAL A 97 -9.40 22.51 -42.63
CA VAL A 97 -8.03 22.35 -43.13
C VAL A 97 -7.89 21.10 -44.02
N GLU A 98 -8.61 20.03 -43.69
CA GLU A 98 -8.64 18.80 -44.49
C GLU A 98 -9.34 19.02 -45.84
N LEU A 99 -10.47 19.76 -45.85
CA LEU A 99 -11.16 20.17 -47.08
C LEU A 99 -10.32 21.11 -47.95
N MET A 100 -9.45 21.92 -47.34
CA MET A 100 -8.46 22.73 -48.06
C MET A 100 -7.35 21.89 -48.71
N GLY A 101 -7.25 20.60 -48.38
CA GLY A 101 -6.18 19.70 -48.84
C GLY A 101 -4.87 19.84 -48.06
N LEU A 102 -4.89 20.49 -46.90
CA LEU A 102 -3.72 20.71 -46.04
C LEU A 102 -3.60 19.60 -44.99
N THR A 103 -3.61 18.33 -45.43
CA THR A 103 -3.62 17.15 -44.55
C THR A 103 -2.53 17.15 -43.48
N PRO A 104 -1.26 17.56 -43.75
CA PRO A 104 -0.25 17.63 -42.70
C PRO A 104 -0.62 18.62 -41.59
N VAL A 105 -1.23 19.74 -41.94
CA VAL A 105 -1.67 20.76 -40.96
C VAL A 105 -2.86 20.22 -40.15
N ALA A 106 -3.82 19.55 -40.80
CA ALA A 106 -4.95 18.93 -40.12
C ALA A 106 -4.49 17.88 -39.08
N ALA A 107 -3.47 17.08 -39.41
CA ALA A 107 -2.88 16.11 -38.49
C ALA A 107 -2.25 16.77 -37.25
N LEU A 108 -1.59 17.94 -37.42
CA LEU A 108 -1.07 18.71 -36.28
C LEU A 108 -2.21 19.23 -35.40
N LEU A 109 -3.29 19.76 -35.98
CA LEU A 109 -4.46 20.20 -35.20
C LEU A 109 -5.12 19.02 -34.46
N GLN A 110 -5.16 17.84 -35.07
CA GLN A 110 -5.69 16.64 -34.43
C GLN A 110 -4.83 16.20 -33.25
N ALA A 111 -3.50 16.28 -33.35
CA ALA A 111 -2.61 16.03 -32.22
C ALA A 111 -2.86 17.01 -31.06
N VAL A 112 -3.09 18.29 -31.35
CA VAL A 112 -3.46 19.31 -30.34
C VAL A 112 -4.83 19.01 -29.72
N LEU A 113 -5.80 18.55 -30.51
CA LEU A 113 -7.13 18.16 -30.01
C LEU A 113 -7.03 16.99 -29.01
N LEU A 114 -6.19 16.00 -29.29
CA LEU A 114 -5.94 14.86 -28.40
C LEU A 114 -5.10 15.23 -27.17
N PHE A 115 -4.31 16.31 -27.23
CA PHE A 115 -3.58 16.82 -26.07
C PHE A 115 -4.50 17.43 -25.01
N LEU A 116 -5.63 18.03 -25.39
CA LEU A 116 -6.61 18.62 -24.45
C LEU A 116 -7.11 17.63 -23.38
N PRO A 117 -7.69 16.45 -23.71
CA PRO A 117 -8.16 15.50 -22.71
C PRO A 117 -7.02 14.92 -21.87
N ARG A 118 -5.83 14.74 -22.47
CA ARG A 118 -4.61 14.32 -21.77
C ARG A 118 -4.18 15.35 -20.72
N ALA A 119 -4.18 16.63 -21.08
CA ALA A 119 -3.85 17.73 -20.17
C ALA A 119 -4.82 17.83 -18.99
N ILE A 120 -6.12 17.66 -19.24
CA ILE A 120 -7.13 17.64 -18.18
C ILE A 120 -6.90 16.44 -17.25
N SER A 121 -6.64 15.25 -17.82
CA SER A 121 -6.38 14.04 -17.04
C SER A 121 -5.13 14.21 -16.16
N ALA A 122 -4.06 14.80 -16.69
CA ALA A 122 -2.83 15.11 -15.95
C ALA A 122 -3.09 16.10 -14.80
N ALA A 123 -3.83 17.19 -15.08
CA ALA A 123 -4.18 18.19 -14.07
C ALA A 123 -5.06 17.59 -12.96
N LEU A 124 -6.04 16.76 -13.34
CA LEU A 124 -6.90 16.07 -12.39
C LEU A 124 -6.11 15.07 -11.53
N LEU A 125 -5.18 14.33 -12.15
CA LEU A 125 -4.30 13.39 -11.47
C LEU A 125 -3.43 14.11 -10.43
N LEU A 126 -2.84 15.26 -10.76
CA LEU A 126 -2.09 16.06 -9.80
C LEU A 126 -2.98 16.63 -8.69
N LEU A 127 -4.18 17.12 -9.05
CA LEU A 127 -5.11 17.70 -8.08
C LEU A 127 -5.55 16.66 -7.04
N LEU A 128 -6.10 15.53 -7.50
CA LEU A 128 -6.58 14.46 -6.62
C LEU A 128 -5.42 13.72 -5.96
N GLY A 129 -4.34 13.49 -6.70
CA GLY A 129 -3.15 12.82 -6.20
C GLY A 129 -2.46 13.62 -5.10
N SER A 130 -2.40 14.95 -5.20
CA SER A 130 -1.83 15.79 -4.12
C SER A 130 -2.63 15.70 -2.83
N LEU A 131 -3.95 15.54 -2.91
CA LEU A 131 -4.80 15.30 -1.76
C LEU A 131 -4.47 13.94 -1.13
N LEU A 132 -4.36 12.89 -1.97
CA LEU A 132 -3.98 11.56 -1.52
C LEU A 132 -2.59 11.55 -0.86
N ALA A 133 -1.61 12.25 -1.44
CA ALA A 133 -0.26 12.37 -0.89
C ALA A 133 -0.26 12.97 0.52
N ARG A 134 -1.06 14.02 0.74
CA ARG A 134 -1.24 14.63 2.07
C ARG A 134 -1.90 13.66 3.06
N LEU A 135 -2.90 12.90 2.63
CA LEU A 135 -3.56 11.90 3.48
C LEU A 135 -2.56 10.80 3.91
N LEU A 136 -1.75 10.32 2.98
CA LEU A 136 -0.70 9.33 3.27
C LEU A 136 0.36 9.91 4.23
N GLY A 137 0.85 11.13 3.97
CA GLY A 137 1.81 11.80 4.85
C GLY A 137 1.27 12.01 6.27
N ASN A 138 0.03 12.45 6.40
CA ASN A 138 -0.64 12.62 7.69
C ASN A 138 -0.81 11.29 8.44
N THR A 139 -1.16 10.22 7.72
CA THR A 139 -1.30 8.87 8.30
C THR A 139 0.03 8.39 8.87
N VAL A 140 1.12 8.56 8.11
CA VAL A 140 2.47 8.17 8.57
C VAL A 140 2.91 9.01 9.77
N THR A 141 2.66 10.33 9.75
CA THR A 141 2.95 11.19 10.91
C THR A 141 2.16 10.77 12.14
N ALA A 142 0.87 10.43 12.00
CA ALA A 142 0.04 9.97 13.11
C ALA A 142 0.59 8.67 13.72
N VAL A 143 0.91 7.68 12.88
CA VAL A 143 1.50 6.41 13.33
C VAL A 143 2.85 6.64 14.01
N ALA A 144 3.72 7.46 13.41
CA ALA A 144 5.05 7.74 13.97
C ALA A 144 5.00 8.49 15.30
N ARG A 145 4.00 9.37 15.51
CA ARG A 145 3.77 10.02 16.82
C ARG A 145 3.31 9.03 17.88
N ASN A 146 2.45 8.08 17.51
CA ASN A 146 1.95 7.07 18.45
C ASN A 146 3.07 6.17 19.02
N VAL A 147 4.16 5.97 18.27
CA VAL A 147 5.33 5.21 18.72
C VAL A 147 6.47 6.11 19.26
N ASN A 148 6.17 7.38 19.57
CA ASN A 148 7.12 8.36 20.12
C ASN A 148 8.38 8.62 19.26
N ILE A 149 8.26 8.59 17.93
CA ILE A 149 9.36 8.99 17.03
C ILE A 149 9.48 10.52 17.00
N THR A 150 10.62 11.04 17.45
CA THR A 150 10.93 12.48 17.53
C THR A 150 10.75 13.23 16.19
N TYR A 151 11.00 12.56 15.07
CA TYR A 151 10.93 13.13 13.70
C TYR A 151 9.70 12.66 12.90
N ALA A 152 8.60 12.31 13.57
CA ALA A 152 7.35 11.87 12.93
C ALA A 152 6.80 12.82 11.85
N SER A 153 6.91 14.13 12.07
CA SER A 153 6.46 15.14 11.10
C SER A 153 7.37 15.21 9.87
N ALA A 154 8.67 14.93 10.02
CA ALA A 154 9.60 14.90 8.89
C ALA A 154 9.37 13.67 8.01
N LEU A 155 9.12 12.51 8.63
CA LEU A 155 8.75 11.27 7.94
C LEU A 155 7.49 11.42 7.09
N GLY A 156 6.43 12.04 7.61
CA GLY A 156 5.21 12.26 6.85
C GLY A 156 5.42 13.19 5.65
N ARG A 157 6.21 14.25 5.79
CA ARG A 157 6.56 15.14 4.66
C ARG A 157 7.39 14.43 3.62
N LEU A 158 8.31 13.55 4.03
CA LEU A 158 9.10 12.75 3.11
C LEU A 158 8.18 11.88 2.24
N ILE A 159 7.21 11.18 2.86
CA ILE A 159 6.20 10.38 2.16
C ILE A 159 5.39 11.25 1.20
N GLU A 160 4.88 12.40 1.66
CA GLU A 160 4.10 13.32 0.83
C GLU A 160 4.88 13.74 -0.42
N TYR A 161 6.14 14.16 -0.26
CA TYR A 161 6.97 14.57 -1.40
C TYR A 161 7.33 13.41 -2.33
N THR A 162 7.59 12.21 -1.81
CA THR A 162 7.82 11.03 -2.64
C THR A 162 6.59 10.71 -3.48
N VAL A 163 5.39 10.70 -2.89
CA VAL A 163 4.14 10.42 -3.63
C VAL A 163 3.86 11.51 -4.66
N VAL A 164 4.04 12.79 -4.32
CA VAL A 164 3.89 13.89 -5.28
C VAL A 164 4.90 13.78 -6.42
N ALA A 165 6.15 13.41 -6.17
CA ALA A 165 7.14 13.20 -7.22
C ALA A 165 6.70 12.10 -8.21
N PHE A 166 6.17 10.98 -7.71
CA PHE A 166 5.60 9.93 -8.57
C PHE A 166 4.40 10.43 -9.38
N LEU A 167 3.50 11.18 -8.75
CA LEU A 167 2.34 11.76 -9.43
C LEU A 167 2.74 12.75 -10.51
N CYS A 168 3.81 13.54 -10.30
CA CYS A 168 4.36 14.42 -11.33
C CYS A 168 4.85 13.64 -12.55
N VAL A 169 5.58 12.54 -12.35
CA VAL A 169 6.05 11.70 -13.45
C VAL A 169 4.87 11.02 -14.16
N LEU A 170 3.89 10.52 -13.41
CA LEU A 170 2.69 9.94 -13.98
C LEU A 170 1.86 10.97 -14.75
N ALA A 171 1.77 12.22 -14.26
CA ALA A 171 1.11 13.32 -14.96
C ALA A 171 1.83 13.64 -16.29
N LEU A 172 3.17 13.67 -16.30
CA LEU A 172 3.94 13.82 -17.53
C LEU A 172 3.69 12.67 -18.51
N ALA A 173 3.60 11.43 -18.02
CA ALA A 173 3.24 10.27 -18.84
C ALA A 173 1.84 10.44 -19.46
N THR A 174 0.85 10.90 -18.67
CA THR A 174 -0.50 11.15 -19.19
C THR A 174 -0.58 12.28 -20.22
N LEU A 175 0.33 13.26 -20.16
CA LEU A 175 0.46 14.31 -21.19
C LEU A 175 0.96 13.76 -22.54
N GLY A 176 1.50 12.54 -22.57
CA GLY A 176 2.12 11.94 -23.75
C GLY A 176 3.61 12.26 -23.87
N VAL A 177 4.23 12.74 -22.80
CA VAL A 177 5.70 12.86 -22.73
C VAL A 177 6.27 11.46 -22.54
N GLU A 178 7.28 11.11 -23.35
CA GLU A 178 8.02 9.86 -23.18
C GLU A 178 8.80 9.91 -21.85
N THR A 179 8.27 9.21 -20.86
CA THR A 179 8.78 9.25 -19.48
C THR A 179 9.49 7.96 -19.10
N THR A 180 9.75 7.04 -20.04
CA THR A 180 10.35 5.73 -19.78
C THR A 180 11.66 5.83 -18.99
N LEU A 181 12.54 6.76 -19.34
CA LEU A 181 13.80 6.98 -18.61
C LEU A 181 13.54 7.47 -17.17
N LEU A 182 12.54 8.32 -16.98
CA LEU A 182 12.20 8.90 -15.69
C LEU A 182 11.49 7.89 -14.79
N THR A 183 10.52 7.13 -15.32
CA THR A 183 9.81 6.06 -14.58
C THR A 183 10.77 4.94 -14.17
N THR A 184 11.68 4.53 -15.08
CA THR A 184 12.68 3.50 -14.79
C THR A 184 13.62 3.97 -13.68
N SER A 185 14.15 5.19 -13.78
CA SER A 185 15.05 5.75 -12.77
C SER A 185 14.39 5.85 -11.39
N LEU A 186 13.15 6.35 -11.31
CA LEU A 186 12.41 6.41 -10.05
C LEU A 186 12.10 5.02 -9.49
N THR A 187 11.74 4.06 -10.34
CA THR A 187 11.47 2.68 -9.92
C THR A 187 12.72 2.04 -9.32
N ILE A 188 13.89 2.24 -9.94
CA ILE A 188 15.17 1.76 -9.42
C ILE A 188 15.48 2.39 -8.06
N ILE A 189 15.29 3.71 -7.90
CA ILE A 189 15.55 4.42 -6.64
C ILE A 189 14.65 3.87 -5.52
N VAL A 190 13.35 3.68 -5.79
CA VAL A 190 12.41 3.13 -4.80
C VAL A 190 12.70 1.67 -4.50
N ALA A 191 13.03 0.87 -5.52
CA ALA A 191 13.42 -0.52 -5.32
C ALA A 191 14.69 -0.62 -4.46
N ALA A 192 15.69 0.22 -4.71
CA ALA A 192 16.92 0.29 -3.92
C ALA A 192 16.65 0.74 -2.48
N ALA A 193 15.81 1.76 -2.28
CA ALA A 193 15.42 2.22 -0.94
C ALA A 193 14.63 1.14 -0.18
N GLY A 194 13.69 0.47 -0.84
CA GLY A 194 12.93 -0.64 -0.28
C GLY A 194 13.84 -1.81 0.10
N LEU A 195 14.80 -2.15 -0.75
CA LEU A 195 15.81 -3.17 -0.48
C LEU A 195 16.71 -2.78 0.69
N ALA A 196 17.16 -1.52 0.76
CA ALA A 196 17.95 -1.03 1.88
C ALA A 196 17.19 -1.16 3.21
N ILE A 197 15.92 -0.72 3.25
CA ILE A 197 15.05 -0.87 4.43
C ILE A 197 14.88 -2.34 4.77
N ALA A 198 14.57 -3.19 3.79
CA ALA A 198 14.39 -4.62 4.00
C ALA A 198 15.65 -5.28 4.60
N LEU A 199 16.84 -4.96 4.08
CA LEU A 199 18.10 -5.46 4.63
C LEU A 199 18.37 -4.92 6.04
N THR A 200 18.16 -3.63 6.30
CA THR A 200 18.32 -3.06 7.64
C THR A 200 17.43 -3.77 8.66
N PHE A 201 16.17 -4.03 8.32
CA PHE A 201 15.27 -4.79 9.19
C PHE A 201 15.68 -6.26 9.31
N ALA A 202 16.05 -6.91 8.21
CA ALA A 202 16.46 -8.31 8.20
C ALA A 202 17.67 -8.58 9.09
N PHE A 203 18.69 -7.72 9.01
CA PHE A 203 19.88 -7.82 9.86
C PHE A 203 19.62 -7.30 11.28
N GLY A 204 18.88 -6.19 11.44
CA GLY A 204 18.64 -5.55 12.73
C GLY A 204 17.71 -6.33 13.67
N THR A 205 16.79 -7.13 13.14
CA THR A 205 15.83 -7.90 13.96
C THR A 205 16.22 -9.36 14.16
N ARG A 206 17.28 -9.85 13.50
CA ARG A 206 17.71 -11.25 13.55
C ARG A 206 17.90 -11.77 14.98
N GLU A 207 18.50 -10.95 15.83
CA GLU A 207 18.80 -11.31 17.21
C GLU A 207 17.55 -11.34 18.09
N VAL A 208 16.68 -10.33 17.96
CA VAL A 208 15.38 -10.30 18.63
C VAL A 208 14.51 -11.49 18.22
N ALA A 209 14.45 -11.80 16.92
CA ALA A 209 13.72 -12.95 16.41
C ALA A 209 14.24 -14.28 17.00
N ARG A 210 15.57 -14.45 17.06
CA ARG A 210 16.20 -15.61 17.71
C ARG A 210 15.76 -15.76 19.17
N HIS A 211 15.73 -14.65 19.92
CA HIS A 211 15.30 -14.65 21.32
C HIS A 211 13.79 -14.93 21.49
N VAL A 212 12.95 -14.41 20.60
CA VAL A 212 11.50 -14.68 20.61
C VAL A 212 11.19 -16.15 20.32
N ILE A 213 11.85 -16.72 19.31
CA ILE A 213 11.71 -18.15 18.97
C ILE A 213 12.20 -19.02 20.14
N ALA A 214 13.35 -18.69 20.73
CA ALA A 214 13.85 -19.41 21.90
C ALA A 214 12.87 -19.34 23.08
N GLY A 215 12.21 -18.18 23.29
CA GLY A 215 11.21 -18.01 24.34
C GLY A 215 10.02 -18.95 24.23
N TYR A 216 9.59 -19.27 23.01
CA TYR A 216 8.54 -20.27 22.77
C TYR A 216 8.95 -21.65 23.30
N TYR A 217 10.17 -22.11 23.00
CA TYR A 217 10.67 -23.40 23.48
C TYR A 217 10.93 -23.41 24.99
N VAL A 218 11.49 -22.32 25.55
CA VAL A 218 11.73 -22.18 26.99
C VAL A 218 10.42 -22.32 27.78
N ARG A 219 9.31 -21.75 27.31
CA ARG A 219 7.99 -21.87 27.94
C ARG A 219 7.44 -23.30 27.92
N GLN A 220 7.86 -24.12 26.96
CA GLN A 220 7.46 -25.52 26.87
C GLN A 220 8.32 -26.41 27.78
N GLN A 221 9.61 -26.09 27.93
CA GLN A 221 10.56 -26.93 28.66
C GLN A 221 10.64 -26.61 30.15
N PHE A 222 10.43 -25.36 30.56
CA PHE A 222 10.63 -24.92 31.93
C PHE A 222 9.33 -24.39 32.56
N ARG A 223 9.09 -24.74 33.83
CA ARG A 223 7.90 -24.30 34.57
C ARG A 223 8.23 -23.12 35.50
N ARG A 224 7.27 -22.23 35.72
CA ARG A 224 7.41 -21.16 36.73
C ARG A 224 7.64 -21.76 38.12
N GLY A 225 8.57 -21.18 38.87
CA GLY A 225 9.02 -21.66 40.18
C GLY A 225 10.16 -22.67 40.14
N GLN A 226 10.58 -23.15 38.97
CA GLN A 226 11.67 -24.10 38.83
C GLN A 226 13.02 -23.42 39.08
N ARG A 227 13.90 -24.06 39.87
CA ARG A 227 15.26 -23.56 40.11
C ARG A 227 16.15 -23.94 38.94
N LEU A 228 16.74 -22.94 38.30
CA LEU A 228 17.62 -23.10 37.15
C LEU A 228 19.01 -22.60 37.52
N THR A 229 20.02 -23.35 37.11
CA THR A 229 21.42 -22.99 37.22
C THR A 229 21.99 -22.72 35.84
N LEU A 230 22.53 -21.51 35.67
CA LEU A 230 23.17 -21.08 34.44
C LEU A 230 24.57 -20.55 34.78
N GLY A 231 25.60 -21.38 34.60
CA GLY A 231 26.95 -21.07 35.05
C GLY A 231 26.99 -20.81 36.56
N ASP A 232 27.48 -19.64 36.96
CA ASP A 232 27.61 -19.22 38.36
C ASP A 232 26.29 -18.70 38.97
N TYR A 233 25.24 -18.52 38.16
CA TYR A 233 23.97 -17.96 38.61
C TYR A 233 22.94 -19.06 38.88
N SER A 234 22.50 -19.20 40.12
CA SER A 234 21.38 -20.07 40.53
C SER A 234 20.19 -19.22 40.95
N GLY A 235 19.04 -19.43 40.32
CA GLY A 235 17.84 -18.67 40.63
C GLY A 235 16.55 -19.42 40.33
N THR A 236 15.43 -18.93 40.85
CA THR A 236 14.10 -19.48 40.56
C THR A 236 13.48 -18.76 39.37
N LEU A 237 12.89 -19.52 38.45
CA LEU A 237 12.26 -18.96 37.26
C LEU A 237 10.94 -18.27 37.63
N GLN A 238 10.90 -16.95 37.50
CA GLN A 238 9.72 -16.17 37.83
C GLN A 238 8.78 -16.07 36.62
N MET A 239 9.30 -15.55 35.51
CA MET A 239 8.53 -15.33 34.29
C MET A 239 9.40 -15.42 33.04
N THR A 240 8.89 -16.15 32.05
CA THR A 240 9.41 -16.12 30.68
C THR A 240 8.56 -15.19 29.83
N SER A 241 9.13 -14.07 29.38
CA SER A 241 8.55 -13.17 28.38
C SER A 241 8.93 -13.62 26.96
N GLY A 242 8.56 -12.84 25.94
CA GLY A 242 8.84 -13.18 24.54
C GLY A 242 10.34 -13.35 24.26
N ALA A 243 11.14 -12.30 24.49
CA ALA A 243 12.59 -12.31 24.18
C ALA A 243 13.51 -12.61 25.38
N TYR A 244 13.01 -12.48 26.61
CA TYR A 244 13.81 -12.65 27.82
C TYR A 244 13.06 -13.42 28.91
N THR A 245 13.80 -14.03 29.81
CA THR A 245 13.30 -14.70 31.02
C THR A 245 13.95 -14.07 32.24
N THR A 246 13.17 -13.83 33.28
CA THR A 246 13.67 -13.33 34.56
C THR A 246 13.83 -14.45 35.57
N LEU A 247 15.02 -14.51 36.16
CA LEU A 247 15.36 -15.38 37.28
C LEU A 247 15.47 -14.55 38.56
N GLU A 248 14.92 -15.04 39.67
CA GLU A 248 15.17 -14.48 41.00
C GLU A 248 16.39 -15.17 41.61
N ILE A 249 17.49 -14.44 41.73
CA ILE A 249 18.73 -14.89 42.36
C ILE A 249 18.82 -14.36 43.78
N GLN A 250 19.32 -15.17 44.71
CA GLN A 250 19.68 -14.72 46.06
C GLN A 250 21.17 -14.36 46.06
N THR A 251 21.48 -13.13 46.42
CA THR A 251 22.86 -12.61 46.53
C THR A 251 23.45 -13.00 47.89
N GLU A 252 24.77 -13.09 48.04
CA GLU A 252 25.45 -13.43 49.31
C GLU A 252 25.01 -12.55 50.50
N ASP A 253 24.62 -11.31 50.25
CA ASP A 253 24.05 -10.38 51.25
C ASP A 253 22.59 -10.69 51.67
N GLY A 254 22.01 -11.81 51.21
CA GLY A 254 20.61 -12.19 51.46
C GLY A 254 19.56 -11.40 50.67
N SER A 255 19.99 -10.48 49.78
CA SER A 255 19.08 -9.68 48.95
C SER A 255 18.65 -10.42 47.67
N ARG A 256 17.36 -10.32 47.33
CA ARG A 256 16.76 -10.89 46.11
C ARG A 256 16.95 -9.94 44.94
N ARG A 257 17.52 -10.42 43.84
CA ARG A 257 17.67 -9.66 42.59
C ARG A 257 17.04 -10.39 41.42
N LEU A 258 16.48 -9.62 40.49
CA LEU A 258 15.94 -10.14 39.23
C LEU A 258 17.00 -10.03 38.14
N LEU A 259 17.42 -11.17 37.60
CA LEU A 259 18.34 -11.25 36.48
C LEU A 259 17.55 -11.53 35.19
N ALA A 260 17.56 -10.59 34.25
CA ALA A 260 16.94 -10.76 32.94
C ALA A 260 17.93 -11.39 31.95
N LEU A 261 17.62 -12.58 31.46
CA LEU A 261 18.46 -13.33 30.53
C LEU A 261 17.76 -13.47 29.18
N PRO A 262 18.47 -13.25 28.06
CA PRO A 262 17.95 -13.56 26.74
C PRO A 262 17.59 -15.06 26.63
N ASN A 263 16.40 -15.37 26.13
CA ASN A 263 15.89 -16.74 26.11
C ASN A 263 16.78 -17.72 25.33
N ALA A 264 17.53 -17.23 24.35
CA ALA A 264 18.44 -18.06 23.57
C ALA A 264 19.60 -18.64 24.41
N LEU A 265 19.99 -17.98 25.50
CA LEU A 265 21.02 -18.50 26.40
C LEU A 265 20.52 -19.68 27.23
N LEU A 266 19.23 -19.70 27.57
CA LEU A 266 18.64 -20.80 28.35
C LEU A 266 18.62 -22.13 27.58
N LEU A 267 18.60 -22.08 26.25
CA LEU A 267 18.66 -23.28 25.41
C LEU A 267 20.08 -23.77 25.16
N GLN A 268 21.12 -23.02 25.56
CA GLN A 268 22.51 -23.35 25.27
C GLN A 268 23.21 -24.12 26.40
N GLY A 269 22.61 -24.26 27.59
CA GLY A 269 23.23 -25.01 28.68
C GLY A 269 22.68 -24.74 30.07
N VAL A 270 21.36 -24.74 30.26
CA VAL A 270 20.75 -24.72 31.60
C VAL A 270 20.83 -26.12 32.22
N THR A 271 21.29 -26.18 33.47
CA THR A 271 21.12 -27.37 34.32
C THR A 271 19.92 -27.16 35.24
N ILE A 272 19.10 -28.20 35.38
CA ILE A 272 17.95 -28.20 36.29
C ILE A 272 18.45 -28.76 37.62
N SER A 273 18.41 -27.95 38.67
CA SER A 273 18.58 -28.46 40.03
C SER A 273 17.21 -28.93 40.54
N GLU A 274 16.97 -30.25 40.54
CA GLU A 274 15.88 -30.81 41.34
C GLU A 274 16.29 -30.68 42.82
N GLU A 275 15.63 -29.79 43.55
CA GLU A 275 15.61 -29.88 45.01
C GLU A 275 14.94 -31.23 45.35
N PRO A 276 15.56 -32.12 46.13
CA PRO A 276 14.93 -33.38 46.50
C PRO A 276 13.57 -33.06 47.14
N PRO A 277 12.50 -33.81 46.81
CA PRO A 277 11.22 -33.61 47.49
C PRO A 277 11.47 -33.63 48.99
N PRO A 278 10.89 -32.71 49.78
CA PRO A 278 11.10 -32.68 51.22
C PRO A 278 10.85 -34.10 51.72
N ALA A 279 11.87 -34.70 52.34
CA ALA A 279 11.80 -36.06 52.85
C ALA A 279 10.49 -36.14 53.61
N ARG A 280 9.54 -36.94 53.11
CA ARG A 280 8.33 -37.25 53.86
C ARG A 280 8.86 -37.76 55.18
N THR A 281 8.69 -36.99 56.25
CA THR A 281 8.85 -37.49 57.61
C THR A 281 8.03 -38.76 57.62
N ALA A 282 8.72 -39.90 57.71
CA ALA A 282 8.07 -41.19 57.75
C ALA A 282 7.15 -41.14 58.96
N THR A 283 5.85 -40.94 58.72
CA THR A 283 4.83 -41.25 59.70
C THR A 283 5.08 -42.71 60.08
N PRO A 284 5.33 -43.02 61.36
CA PRO A 284 5.61 -44.40 61.76
C PRO A 284 4.42 -45.26 61.33
N ALA A 285 4.73 -46.35 60.62
CA ALA A 285 3.74 -47.31 60.18
C ALA A 285 2.89 -47.76 61.38
N PRO A 286 1.55 -47.85 61.24
CA PRO A 286 0.73 -48.40 62.31
C PRO A 286 1.16 -49.84 62.60
N PRO A 287 1.14 -50.27 63.88
CA PRO A 287 1.57 -51.61 64.25
C PRO A 287 0.71 -52.66 63.55
N GLY A 288 1.37 -53.69 63.01
CA GLY A 288 0.72 -54.78 62.28
C GLY A 288 -0.24 -55.59 63.16
N PRO A 289 -1.31 -56.16 62.57
CA PRO A 289 -2.31 -56.91 63.32
C PRO A 289 -1.78 -58.32 63.66
N GLY A 290 -1.66 -58.63 64.94
CA GLY A 290 -1.50 -59.98 65.47
C GLY A 290 -2.76 -60.42 66.23
N GLU A 291 -3.35 -61.55 65.79
CA GLU A 291 -4.19 -62.56 66.50
C GLU A 291 -5.37 -62.08 67.38
N ALA A 292 -6.64 -62.52 67.30
CA ALA A 292 -7.34 -63.72 66.77
C ALA A 292 -8.89 -63.47 66.87
N PRO A 293 -9.84 -64.45 66.79
CA PRO A 293 -10.02 -65.63 65.93
C PRO A 293 -11.41 -65.70 65.20
N ALA A 294 -11.48 -66.61 64.21
CA ALA A 294 -12.61 -67.44 63.74
C ALA A 294 -14.04 -66.88 63.52
N ALA A 295 -14.50 -66.92 62.26
CA ALA A 295 -15.62 -67.76 61.78
C ALA A 295 -16.34 -67.12 60.56
N GLY A 296 -16.59 -67.92 59.50
CA GLY A 296 -17.58 -67.57 58.48
C GLY A 296 -17.15 -67.89 57.04
N GLN A 297 -17.70 -68.98 56.51
CA GLN A 297 -17.48 -69.54 55.18
C GLN A 297 -17.77 -68.60 53.98
N ALA A 298 -17.01 -68.86 52.92
CA ALA A 298 -17.15 -68.61 51.47
C ALA A 298 -18.60 -68.79 50.91
N PRO A 299 -18.94 -68.44 49.63
CA PRO A 299 -18.02 -68.42 48.48
C PRO A 299 -18.18 -67.34 47.39
N SER A 300 -17.16 -67.33 46.52
CA SER A 300 -17.03 -66.62 45.23
C SER A 300 -18.20 -66.87 44.26
N PRO A 301 -18.34 -65.99 43.24
CA PRO A 301 -18.00 -66.40 41.87
C PRO A 301 -17.25 -65.29 41.10
N SER A 302 -16.16 -65.60 40.40
CA SER A 302 -16.10 -65.94 38.97
C SER A 302 -16.11 -64.71 38.04
N ALA A 303 -14.96 -64.45 37.40
CA ALA A 303 -14.87 -63.70 36.15
C ALA A 303 -15.37 -64.56 34.98
N PRO A 304 -15.78 -63.93 33.86
CA PRO A 304 -15.03 -64.07 32.61
C PRO A 304 -14.85 -62.69 31.91
N GLU A 305 -13.74 -62.36 31.26
CA GLU A 305 -13.16 -62.85 29.98
C GLU A 305 -13.87 -62.32 28.70
N GLY A 306 -13.07 -61.65 27.85
CA GLY A 306 -13.31 -61.38 26.41
C GLY A 306 -14.23 -60.20 26.05
N GLU A 307 -14.03 -59.40 25.01
CA GLU A 307 -13.03 -59.36 23.95
C GLU A 307 -13.29 -58.12 23.06
N GLN A 308 -12.26 -57.67 22.32
CA GLN A 308 -12.30 -56.91 21.04
C GLN A 308 -12.62 -55.39 21.05
N GLY A 309 -11.60 -54.57 20.71
CA GLY A 309 -11.76 -53.27 20.03
C GLY A 309 -11.68 -53.43 18.51
N PRO A 310 -11.20 -52.45 17.72
CA PRO A 310 -11.41 -50.99 17.72
C PRO A 310 -11.92 -50.48 16.33
N GLU A 311 -12.50 -49.27 16.19
CA GLU A 311 -12.43 -48.52 14.90
C GLU A 311 -12.75 -47.00 15.03
N PRO A 312 -12.29 -46.17 14.07
CA PRO A 312 -12.08 -44.74 14.21
C PRO A 312 -13.17 -43.87 13.57
N ALA A 313 -13.22 -42.58 13.95
CA ALA A 313 -14.11 -41.59 13.36
C ALA A 313 -13.51 -40.93 12.10
N PRO A 314 -14.29 -40.72 11.01
CA PRO A 314 -13.84 -39.99 9.82
C PRO A 314 -14.13 -38.47 9.92
N GLY A 315 -13.37 -37.72 9.13
CA GLY A 315 -13.35 -36.26 9.02
C GLY A 315 -14.47 -35.61 8.18
N PRO A 316 -14.22 -34.40 7.64
CA PRO A 316 -15.18 -33.29 7.67
C PRO A 316 -16.08 -33.19 6.43
N GLY A 317 -17.30 -32.69 6.64
CA GLY A 317 -18.24 -32.33 5.59
C GLY A 317 -18.04 -30.89 5.09
N SER A 318 -17.66 -30.77 3.82
CA SER A 318 -18.02 -29.69 2.92
C SER A 318 -19.54 -29.71 2.65
N ASP A 319 -20.26 -28.59 2.72
CA ASP A 319 -20.64 -27.78 1.54
C ASP A 319 -21.74 -26.73 1.84
N GLN A 320 -21.60 -25.59 1.14
CA GLN A 320 -22.64 -24.67 0.65
C GLN A 320 -23.49 -23.81 1.61
N SER A 321 -23.27 -22.49 1.53
CA SER A 321 -24.22 -21.48 0.98
C SER A 321 -23.50 -20.19 0.61
#